data_AF-A0A1Q8A6A0-F1
#
_entry.id   AF-A0A1Q8A6A0-F1
#
_cell.length_a   1.000
_cell.length_b   1.000
_cell.length_c   1.000
_cell.angle_alpha   90.00
_cell.angle_beta   90.00
_cell.angle_gamma   90.00
#
_symmetry.space_group_name_H-M   'P 1'
#
loop_
_entity.id
_entity.type
_entity.pdbx_description
1 polymer ?
#
loop_
_entity_poly.entity_id
_entity_poly.type
_entity_poly.pdbx_seq_one_letter_code
_entity_poly.pdbx_strand_id
1 'polypeptide(L)'
;MGKFGEGVRTSPTDTYLSILKGGKKFAVVQATSNRLDIGIKLKGVPAKGRFEDSGPWKGMVTHRVRISDPKQIDAELFTWLKQAYDKA
;
A
#
# COMPACT_ATOMS: atom_id res chain seq x y z
N MET A 1 6.11 -16.50 9.88
CA MET A 1 6.82 -16.09 8.65
C MET A 1 5.81 -15.64 7.60
N GLY A 2 5.75 -14.34 7.27
CA GLY A 2 4.76 -13.78 6.35
C GLY A 2 5.13 -13.95 4.88
N LYS A 3 4.14 -14.20 4.02
CA LYS A 3 4.22 -14.42 2.56
C LYS A 3 4.66 -13.21 1.72
N PHE A 4 5.55 -12.37 2.22
CA PHE A 4 6.20 -11.31 1.44
C PHE A 4 7.71 -11.47 1.57
N GLY A 5 8.42 -11.41 0.45
CA GLY A 5 9.80 -11.86 0.32
C GLY A 5 10.77 -11.28 1.34
N GLU A 6 11.91 -11.95 1.50
CA GLU A 6 12.97 -11.62 2.46
C GLU A 6 13.24 -10.10 2.49
N GLY A 7 13.26 -9.52 3.70
CA GLY A 7 13.50 -8.08 3.89
C GLY A 7 12.27 -7.17 3.93
N VAL A 8 11.04 -7.70 3.98
CA VAL A 8 9.86 -6.90 4.37
C VAL A 8 9.87 -6.61 5.87
N ARG A 9 9.76 -5.33 6.22
CA ARG A 9 9.60 -4.82 7.59
C ARG A 9 8.37 -3.94 7.66
N THR A 10 7.60 -4.08 8.73
CA THR A 10 6.47 -3.20 9.03
C THR A 10 6.85 -2.25 10.15
N SER A 11 6.67 -0.95 9.95
CA SER A 11 6.92 0.08 10.94
C SER A 11 5.60 0.79 11.27
N PRO A 12 4.96 0.47 12.40
CA PRO A 12 3.74 1.14 12.83
C PRO A 12 4.04 2.58 13.25
N THR A 13 3.12 3.49 12.95
CA THR A 13 3.08 4.87 13.45
C THR A 13 1.74 5.11 14.13
N ASP A 14 1.57 6.26 14.79
CA ASP A 14 0.32 6.62 15.47
C ASP A 14 -0.92 6.63 14.57
N THR A 15 -0.74 6.82 13.26
CA THR A 15 -1.86 6.98 12.31
C THR A 15 -1.83 6.00 11.14
N TYR A 16 -0.72 5.32 10.87
CA TYR A 16 -0.59 4.38 9.77
C TYR A 16 0.56 3.38 9.95
N LEU A 17 0.43 2.21 9.36
CA LEU A 17 1.48 1.19 9.25
C LEU A 17 2.28 1.39 7.96
N SER A 18 3.57 1.68 8.07
CA SER A 18 4.47 1.73 6.91
C SER A 18 5.01 0.34 6.61
N ILE A 19 4.98 -0.06 5.34
CA ILE A 19 5.59 -1.30 4.86
C ILE A 19 6.85 -0.94 4.07
N LEU A 20 7.96 -1.50 4.53
CA LEU A 20 9.32 -1.23 4.09
C LEU A 20 9.92 -2.50 3.49
N LYS A 21 10.70 -2.36 2.43
CA LYS A 21 11.54 -3.44 1.87
C LYS A 21 12.98 -2.96 1.90
N GLY A 22 13.86 -3.67 2.61
CA GLY A 22 15.28 -3.30 2.71
C GLY A 22 15.52 -1.85 3.18
N GLY A 23 14.62 -1.30 4.00
CA GLY A 23 14.66 0.09 4.48
C GLY A 23 13.93 1.12 3.62
N LYS A 24 13.41 0.76 2.43
CA LYS A 24 12.65 1.66 1.56
C LYS A 24 11.15 1.45 1.70
N LYS A 25 10.41 2.53 1.93
CA LYS A 25 8.95 2.52 2.05
C LYS A 25 8.30 2.34 0.68
N PHE A 26 7.48 1.31 0.55
CA PHE A 26 6.78 0.98 -0.69
C PHE A 26 5.26 0.90 -0.55
N ALA A 27 4.75 0.67 0.66
CA ALA A 27 3.33 0.71 0.93
C ALA A 27 3.03 1.31 2.32
N VAL A 28 1.79 1.77 2.49
CA VAL A 28 1.22 2.31 3.72
C VAL A 28 -0.14 1.67 3.93
N VAL A 29 -0.48 1.36 5.17
CA VAL A 29 -1.81 0.91 5.53
C VAL A 29 -2.29 1.80 6.67
N GLN A 30 -3.30 2.61 6.43
CA GLN A 30 -3.98 3.40 7.44
C GLN A 30 -5.33 2.75 7.74
N ALA A 31 -5.50 2.27 8.97
CA ALA A 31 -6.80 1.82 9.44
C ALA A 31 -7.55 3.00 10.04
N THR A 32 -8.82 3.15 9.68
CA THR A 32 -9.75 4.09 10.31
C THR A 32 -10.89 3.29 10.94
N SER A 33 -11.79 3.95 11.68
CA SER A 33 -12.85 3.28 12.44
C SER A 33 -13.79 2.41 11.60
N ASN A 34 -13.90 2.65 10.29
CA ASN A 34 -14.88 2.02 9.41
C ASN A 34 -14.33 1.69 8.00
N ARG A 35 -13.04 1.91 7.73
CA ARG A 35 -12.39 1.55 6.46
C ARG A 35 -10.88 1.45 6.62
N LEU A 36 -10.23 0.85 5.64
CA LEU A 36 -8.78 0.70 5.58
C LEU A 36 -8.24 1.35 4.30
N ASP A 37 -7.43 2.38 4.45
CA ASP A 37 -6.81 3.12 3.36
C ASP A 37 -5.39 2.57 3.10
N ILE A 38 -5.15 2.00 1.92
CA ILE A 38 -3.84 1.44 1.54
C ILE A 38 -3.18 2.35 0.52
N GLY A 39 -2.01 2.88 0.87
CA GLY A 39 -1.14 3.63 -0.02
C GLY A 39 -0.13 2.71 -0.69
N ILE A 40 0.07 2.84 -2.00
CA ILE A 40 1.02 2.03 -2.78
C ILE A 40 1.95 2.95 -3.56
N LYS A 41 3.25 2.72 -3.45
CA LYS A 41 4.29 3.44 -4.20
C LYS A 41 4.60 2.68 -5.48
N LEU A 42 3.92 3.04 -6.56
CA LEU A 42 4.11 2.45 -7.88
C LEU A 42 4.26 3.55 -8.92
N LYS A 43 5.49 4.01 -9.13
CA LYS A 43 5.79 5.05 -10.12
C LYS A 43 5.64 4.48 -11.54
N GLY A 44 4.99 5.26 -12.41
CA GLY A 44 4.82 4.93 -13.83
C GLY A 44 3.64 4.01 -14.17
N VAL A 45 2.81 3.64 -13.20
CA VAL A 45 1.52 2.98 -13.45
C VAL A 45 0.42 4.02 -13.21
N PRO A 46 -0.53 4.21 -14.13
CA PRO A 46 -1.65 5.12 -13.90
C PRO A 46 -2.64 4.53 -12.89
N ALA A 47 -3.14 5.38 -12.01
CA ALA A 47 -4.25 5.08 -11.11
C ALA A 47 -5.47 4.62 -11.94
N LYS A 48 -6.04 3.45 -11.64
CA LYS A 48 -7.17 2.91 -12.39
C LYS A 48 -8.22 2.31 -11.45
N GLY A 49 -9.48 2.62 -11.73
CA GLY A 49 -10.63 2.09 -11.00
C GLY A 49 -10.61 2.54 -9.55
N ARG A 50 -10.43 1.60 -8.62
CA ARG A 50 -10.41 1.83 -7.16
C ARG A 50 -9.10 2.39 -6.62
N PHE A 51 -8.02 2.31 -7.41
CA PHE A 51 -6.76 2.96 -7.07
C PHE A 51 -6.84 4.38 -7.58
N GLU A 52 -6.96 5.32 -6.64
CA GLU A 52 -6.97 6.75 -6.91
C GLU A 52 -5.57 7.31 -6.71
N ASP A 53 -5.41 8.57 -7.12
CA ASP A 53 -4.21 9.33 -6.83
C ASP A 53 -4.00 9.43 -5.31
N SER A 54 -2.75 9.32 -4.87
CA SER A 54 -2.34 9.25 -3.45
C SER A 54 -2.81 10.42 -2.56
N GLY A 55 -3.35 11.48 -3.14
CA GLY A 55 -3.92 12.63 -2.43
C GLY A 55 -2.93 13.24 -1.44
N PRO A 56 -3.24 13.28 -0.12
CA PRO A 56 -2.35 13.86 0.88
C PRO A 56 -1.01 13.12 1.01
N TRP A 57 -0.89 11.93 0.44
CA TRP A 57 0.34 11.14 0.45
C TRP A 57 1.22 11.30 -0.79
N LYS A 58 0.96 12.30 -1.66
CA LYS A 58 1.69 12.54 -2.93
C LYS A 58 3.22 12.57 -2.85
N GLY A 59 3.80 12.81 -1.68
CA GLY A 59 5.24 12.72 -1.46
C GLY A 59 5.77 11.32 -1.10
N MET A 60 4.93 10.42 -0.58
CA MET A 60 5.34 9.12 -0.03
C MET A 60 4.92 7.93 -0.89
N VAL A 61 3.67 7.93 -1.34
CA VAL A 61 3.08 6.89 -2.20
C VAL A 61 2.45 7.55 -3.42
N THR A 62 2.23 6.80 -4.49
CA THR A 62 1.68 7.37 -5.74
C THR A 62 0.20 7.07 -5.88
N HIS A 63 -0.25 5.94 -5.32
CA HIS A 63 -1.63 5.49 -5.36
C HIS A 63 -2.20 5.32 -3.96
N ARG A 64 -3.52 5.47 -3.85
CA ARG A 64 -4.28 5.11 -2.67
C ARG A 64 -5.51 4.30 -3.08
N VAL A 65 -5.81 3.25 -2.35
CA VAL A 65 -7.06 2.50 -2.43
C VAL A 65 -7.76 2.53 -1.09
N ARG A 66 -9.08 2.72 -1.12
CA ARG A 66 -9.93 2.70 0.08
C ARG A 66 -10.65 1.36 0.13
N ILE A 67 -10.41 0.60 1.19
CA ILE A 67 -11.02 -0.70 1.46
C ILE A 67 -12.11 -0.49 2.50
N SER A 68 -13.36 -0.41 2.04
CA SER A 68 -14.55 -0.35 2.90
C SER A 68 -15.13 -1.73 3.16
N ASP A 69 -14.86 -2.71 2.30
CA ASP A 69 -15.33 -4.09 2.43
C ASP A 69 -14.13 -5.06 2.34
N PRO A 70 -14.00 -6.05 3.23
CA PRO A 70 -12.97 -7.08 3.15
C PRO A 70 -12.93 -7.82 1.80
N LYS A 71 -14.04 -7.87 1.05
CA LYS A 71 -14.09 -8.44 -0.32
C LYS A 71 -13.24 -7.67 -1.33
N GLN A 72 -12.89 -6.42 -1.04
CA GLN A 72 -11.98 -5.63 -1.87
C GLN A 72 -10.51 -6.00 -1.66
N ILE A 73 -10.19 -6.83 -0.67
CA ILE A 73 -8.87 -7.44 -0.52
C ILE A 73 -8.78 -8.64 -1.47
N ASP A 74 -8.64 -8.33 -2.77
CA ASP A 74 -8.61 -9.31 -3.85
C ASP A 74 -7.20 -9.47 -4.45
N ALA A 75 -7.10 -10.36 -5.45
CA ALA A 75 -5.85 -10.64 -6.14
C ALA A 75 -5.26 -9.41 -6.86
N GLU A 76 -6.07 -8.45 -7.30
CA GLU A 76 -5.57 -7.22 -7.90
C GLU A 76 -4.81 -6.39 -6.84
N LEU A 77 -5.33 -6.27 -5.62
CA LEU A 77 -4.63 -5.54 -4.56
C LEU A 77 -3.27 -6.18 -4.24
N PHE A 78 -3.24 -7.50 -4.12
CA PHE A 78 -1.99 -8.24 -3.94
C PHE A 78 -1.03 -8.06 -5.11
N THR A 79 -1.54 -8.00 -6.35
CA THR A 79 -0.73 -7.75 -7.55
C THR A 79 -0.09 -6.37 -7.51
N TRP A 80 -0.83 -5.34 -7.13
CA TRP A 80 -0.29 -3.98 -6.98
C TRP A 80 0.76 -3.90 -5.87
N LEU A 81 0.49 -4.51 -4.71
CA LEU A 81 1.46 -4.59 -3.61
C LEU A 81 2.73 -5.34 -4.03
N LYS A 82 2.58 -6.43 -4.78
CA LYS A 82 3.71 -7.19 -5.32
C LYS A 82 4.52 -6.35 -6.31
N GLN A 83 3.88 -5.67 -7.25
CA GLN A 83 4.58 -4.76 -8.18
C GLN A 83 5.33 -3.65 -7.42
N ALA A 84 4.72 -3.08 -6.39
CA ALA A 84 5.38 -2.08 -5.55
C ALA A 84 6.56 -2.67 -4.78
N TYR A 85 6.43 -3.90 -4.27
CA TYR A 85 7.53 -4.63 -3.65
C TYR A 85 8.66 -4.90 -4.66
N ASP A 86 8.36 -5.36 -5.88
CA ASP A 86 9.36 -5.63 -6.91
C ASP A 86 10.10 -4.35 -7.35
N LYS A 87 9.41 -3.19 -7.36
CA LYS A 87 10.00 -1.88 -7.72
C LYS A 87 10.63 -1.11 -6.55
N ALA A 88 10.52 -1.59 -5.31
CA ALA A 88 11.09 -0.96 -4.12
C ALA A 88 12.55 -1.37 -3.90
#